data_AF-A0A7Y5PG77-F1
#
_entry.id   AF-A0A7Y5PG77-F1
#
_cell.length_a   1.000
_cell.length_b   1.000
_cell.length_c   1.000
_cell.angle_alpha   90.00
_cell.angle_beta   90.00
_cell.angle_gamma   90.00
#
_symmetry.space_group_name_H-M   'P 1'
#
loop_
_entity.id
_entity.type
_entity.pdbx_description
1 polymer ?
#
loop_
_entity_poly.entity_id
_entity_poly.type
_entity_poly.pdbx_seq_one_letter_code
_entity_poly.pdbx_strand_id
1 'polypeptide(L)'
;MRIPISTILAGAACIMMGVAQATPVIVTWTGTATGADKLDVFGLGAGSGGRPDSSFTDVAYTATFRFDTELGDLTTGSYFQALRGGTYYLPVVVATPAVSASITINGHTVSAGREYYGNYEHQAGPDVVDVIATEVQSKPSDANPGATDILFNRLIDYLDALPLSLTDPFEQAITASEGDGYFQKFTEAGDPAFASWANLEPTWISIAPVIDPPPPGVPEPSVLALVALGLLGVALTRRHT
;
A
#
# COMPACT_ATOMS: atom_id res chain seq x y z
N MET A 1 45.55 2.96 50.14
CA MET A 1 44.34 3.78 49.92
C MET A 1 44.20 3.97 48.42
N ARG A 2 43.27 3.26 47.78
CA ARG A 2 43.08 3.23 46.32
C ARG A 2 41.78 3.97 46.00
N ILE A 3 41.85 4.98 45.12
CA ILE A 3 40.68 5.72 44.62
C ILE A 3 40.29 5.06 43.29
N PRO A 4 39.10 4.46 43.15
CA PRO A 4 38.60 4.06 41.84
C PRO A 4 38.00 5.29 41.14
N ILE A 5 38.54 5.63 39.98
CA ILE A 5 37.96 6.59 39.05
C ILE A 5 36.86 5.85 38.28
N SER A 6 35.61 6.07 38.67
CA SER A 6 34.44 5.60 37.92
C SER A 6 34.04 6.68 36.91
N THR A 7 34.44 6.46 35.65
CA THR A 7 34.00 7.26 34.50
C THR A 7 32.54 6.94 34.21
N ILE A 8 31.63 7.88 34.51
CA ILE A 8 30.23 7.80 34.08
C ILE A 8 30.17 8.33 32.64
N LEU A 9 29.94 7.41 31.70
CA LEU A 9 29.67 7.71 30.30
C LEU A 9 28.29 8.37 30.21
N ALA A 10 28.24 9.69 30.00
CA ALA A 10 27.01 10.40 29.68
C ALA A 10 26.64 10.11 28.22
N GLY A 11 25.81 9.08 28.01
CA GLY A 11 25.18 8.82 26.72
C GLY A 11 24.12 9.89 26.45
N ALA A 12 24.42 10.80 25.50
CA ALA A 12 23.44 11.73 24.96
C ALA A 12 22.40 10.93 24.16
N ALA A 13 21.24 10.67 24.77
CA ALA A 13 20.06 10.23 24.05
C ALA A 13 19.53 11.43 23.26
N CYS A 14 19.87 11.50 21.96
CA CYS A 14 19.19 12.38 21.03
C CYS A 14 17.75 11.89 20.89
N ILE A 15 16.84 12.48 21.67
CA ILE A 15 15.41 12.38 21.44
C ILE A 15 15.14 13.15 20.16
N MET A 16 15.18 12.45 19.02
CA MET A 16 14.69 12.98 17.75
C MET A 16 13.17 13.02 17.85
N MET A 17 12.64 14.10 18.43
CA MET A 17 11.23 14.48 18.24
C MET A 17 11.13 14.95 16.79
N GLY A 18 10.97 13.99 15.87
CA GLY A 18 10.62 14.29 14.49
C GLY A 18 9.29 15.01 14.48
N VAL A 19 9.25 16.18 13.85
CA VAL A 19 7.98 16.71 13.35
C VAL A 19 7.38 15.63 12.48
N ALA A 20 6.14 15.22 12.76
CA ALA A 20 5.39 14.31 11.89
C ALA A 20 5.22 15.02 10.55
N GLN A 21 6.17 14.83 9.63
CA GLN A 21 6.03 15.27 8.26
C GLN A 21 5.04 14.32 7.62
N ALA A 22 4.02 14.90 6.99
CA ALA A 22 3.13 14.14 6.14
C ALA A 22 3.98 13.38 5.11
N THR A 23 3.79 12.08 5.07
CA THR A 23 4.64 11.17 4.32
C THR A 23 3.71 10.33 3.46
N PRO A 24 3.88 10.30 2.13
CA PRO A 24 3.09 9.43 1.29
C PRO A 24 3.24 7.98 1.78
N VAL A 25 2.19 7.18 1.71
CA VAL A 25 2.16 5.80 2.19
C VAL A 25 1.90 4.87 1.03
N ILE A 26 2.59 3.73 1.01
CA ILE A 26 2.30 2.62 0.11
C ILE A 26 1.66 1.51 0.92
N VAL A 27 0.47 1.09 0.51
CA VAL A 27 -0.21 -0.09 1.04
C VAL A 27 -0.20 -1.17 -0.03
N THR A 28 0.35 -2.33 0.31
CA THR A 28 0.47 -3.48 -0.59
C THR A 28 -0.29 -4.66 -0.01
N TRP A 29 -1.19 -5.22 -0.81
CA TRP A 29 -1.93 -6.43 -0.52
C TRP A 29 -1.50 -7.54 -1.46
N THR A 30 -1.32 -8.74 -0.95
CA THR A 30 -1.09 -9.93 -1.78
C THR A 30 -2.02 -11.06 -1.34
N GLY A 31 -2.33 -11.95 -2.27
CA GLY A 31 -3.21 -13.09 -2.02
C GLY A 31 -3.60 -13.80 -3.30
N THR A 32 -4.77 -14.42 -3.28
CA THR A 32 -5.36 -15.12 -4.44
C THR A 32 -6.57 -14.37 -4.98
N ALA A 33 -6.79 -14.49 -6.28
CA ALA A 33 -7.88 -13.86 -6.98
C ALA A 33 -8.67 -14.91 -7.78
N THR A 34 -9.99 -14.81 -7.70
CA THR A 34 -10.93 -15.66 -8.43
C THR A 34 -11.95 -14.76 -9.12
N GLY A 35 -12.13 -14.91 -10.43
CA GLY A 35 -12.91 -13.95 -11.19
C GLY A 35 -13.03 -14.27 -12.67
N ALA A 36 -13.27 -13.23 -13.47
CA ALA A 36 -13.30 -13.32 -14.92
C ALA A 36 -12.65 -12.10 -15.57
N ASP A 37 -11.81 -12.34 -16.57
CA ASP A 37 -11.11 -11.32 -17.33
C ASP A 37 -11.77 -11.12 -18.71
N LYS A 38 -12.97 -10.56 -18.74
CA LYS A 38 -13.72 -10.40 -20.01
C LYS A 38 -13.14 -9.32 -20.92
N LEU A 39 -12.36 -8.41 -20.35
CA LEU A 39 -11.67 -7.34 -21.07
C LEU A 39 -10.25 -7.72 -21.51
N ASP A 40 -9.78 -8.92 -21.15
CA ASP A 40 -8.40 -9.38 -21.39
C ASP A 40 -7.34 -8.42 -20.83
N VAL A 41 -7.64 -7.77 -19.70
CA VAL A 41 -6.72 -6.81 -19.06
C VAL A 41 -5.62 -7.51 -18.27
N PHE A 42 -5.81 -8.79 -17.96
CA PHE A 42 -4.86 -9.65 -17.28
C PHE A 42 -4.23 -10.72 -18.18
N GLY A 43 -4.46 -10.63 -19.51
CA GLY A 43 -3.87 -11.53 -20.49
C GLY A 43 -4.34 -12.98 -20.37
N LEU A 44 -5.50 -13.21 -19.75
CA LEU A 44 -6.10 -14.54 -19.58
C LEU A 44 -6.97 -14.95 -20.77
N GLY A 45 -7.03 -14.09 -21.80
CA GLY A 45 -7.67 -14.31 -23.08
C GLY A 45 -9.13 -13.86 -23.07
N ALA A 46 -9.48 -12.85 -23.86
CA ALA A 46 -10.86 -12.68 -24.29
C ALA A 46 -11.15 -13.77 -25.33
N GLY A 47 -11.82 -14.86 -24.93
CA GLY A 47 -12.19 -15.95 -25.84
C GLY A 47 -12.68 -15.39 -27.18
N SER A 48 -11.92 -15.64 -28.24
CA SER A 48 -12.19 -15.15 -29.59
C SER A 48 -13.60 -15.58 -30.00
N GLY A 49 -14.53 -14.63 -30.10
CA GLY A 49 -15.93 -14.91 -30.43
C GLY A 49 -16.97 -14.62 -29.34
N GLY A 50 -16.59 -14.06 -28.20
CA GLY A 50 -17.55 -13.48 -27.26
C GLY A 50 -18.22 -14.47 -26.31
N ARG A 51 -17.40 -15.08 -25.42
CA ARG A 51 -17.70 -15.88 -24.19
C ARG A 51 -17.60 -17.41 -24.36
N PRO A 52 -17.31 -18.22 -23.30
CA PRO A 52 -16.84 -17.92 -21.93
C PRO A 52 -15.73 -18.89 -21.44
N ASP A 53 -14.49 -18.44 -21.26
CA ASP A 53 -13.51 -19.18 -20.42
C ASP A 53 -12.42 -18.31 -19.80
N SER A 54 -12.51 -16.97 -19.89
CA SER A 54 -11.60 -16.05 -19.20
C SER A 54 -11.77 -16.01 -17.68
N SER A 55 -12.46 -17.01 -17.12
CA SER A 55 -12.51 -17.23 -15.68
C SER A 55 -11.16 -17.68 -15.17
N PHE A 56 -10.78 -17.17 -14.02
CA PHE A 56 -9.59 -17.60 -13.30
C PHE A 56 -9.95 -17.92 -11.86
N THR A 57 -9.18 -18.82 -11.26
CA THR A 57 -9.39 -19.29 -9.89
C THR A 57 -8.03 -19.43 -9.24
N ASP A 58 -7.93 -18.94 -8.01
CA ASP A 58 -6.74 -19.03 -7.17
C ASP A 58 -5.45 -18.51 -7.83
N VAL A 59 -5.57 -17.47 -8.67
CA VAL A 59 -4.42 -16.83 -9.30
C VAL A 59 -3.83 -15.79 -8.36
N ALA A 60 -2.51 -15.81 -8.17
CA ALA A 60 -1.83 -14.84 -7.32
C ALA A 60 -2.11 -13.40 -7.80
N TYR A 61 -2.39 -12.51 -6.84
CA TYR A 61 -2.52 -11.08 -7.09
C TYR A 61 -1.61 -10.25 -6.20
N THR A 62 -1.34 -9.03 -6.65
CA THR A 62 -0.74 -7.96 -5.84
C THR A 62 -1.48 -6.67 -6.12
N ALA A 63 -2.10 -6.07 -5.12
CA ALA A 63 -2.68 -4.74 -5.20
C ALA A 63 -1.79 -3.75 -4.47
N THR A 64 -1.52 -2.60 -5.09
CA THR A 64 -0.69 -1.54 -4.53
C THR A 64 -1.44 -0.24 -4.59
N PHE A 65 -1.54 0.43 -3.46
CA PHE A 65 -2.13 1.75 -3.30
C PHE A 65 -1.04 2.70 -2.82
N ARG A 66 -0.97 3.88 -3.42
CA ARG A 66 -0.13 4.98 -2.94
C ARG A 66 -1.04 6.13 -2.51
N PHE A 67 -0.96 6.49 -1.25
CA PHE A 67 -1.69 7.62 -0.68
C PHE A 67 -0.73 8.77 -0.38
N ASP A 68 -1.20 9.99 -0.58
CA ASP A 68 -0.56 11.20 -0.08
C ASP A 68 -1.37 11.69 1.13
N THR A 69 -0.76 11.65 2.31
CA THR A 69 -1.42 12.02 3.56
C THR A 69 -1.62 13.53 3.71
N GLU A 70 -1.07 14.35 2.79
CA GLU A 70 -1.37 15.79 2.70
C GLU A 70 -2.64 16.08 1.89
N LEU A 71 -3.14 15.09 1.12
CA LEU A 71 -4.32 15.21 0.30
C LEU A 71 -5.53 14.56 0.98
N GLY A 72 -6.73 14.92 0.53
CA GLY A 72 -7.96 14.41 1.15
C GLY A 72 -8.34 15.13 2.43
N ASP A 73 -9.21 14.48 3.17
CA ASP A 73 -9.74 14.86 4.47
C ASP A 73 -9.34 13.77 5.46
N LEU A 74 -8.56 14.16 6.47
CA LEU A 74 -8.13 13.28 7.54
C LEU A 74 -9.13 13.40 8.70
N THR A 75 -10.00 12.40 8.84
CA THR A 75 -10.88 12.25 10.00
C THR A 75 -10.17 11.40 11.05
N THR A 76 -10.11 11.89 12.29
CA THR A 76 -9.52 11.16 13.42
C THR A 76 -10.49 11.06 14.58
N GLY A 77 -10.43 9.94 15.31
CA GLY A 77 -11.14 9.66 16.55
C GLY A 77 -10.29 8.73 17.43
N SER A 78 -10.76 8.42 18.64
CA SER A 78 -9.99 7.62 19.61
C SER A 78 -9.60 6.22 19.10
N TYR A 79 -10.37 5.67 18.17
CA TYR A 79 -10.22 4.32 17.64
C TYR A 79 -10.34 4.29 16.11
N PHE A 80 -10.16 5.44 15.47
CA PHE A 80 -10.41 5.60 14.04
C PHE A 80 -9.51 6.66 13.42
N GLN A 81 -8.90 6.32 12.29
CA GLN A 81 -8.32 7.28 11.36
C GLN A 81 -8.78 6.93 9.95
N ALA A 82 -9.26 7.91 9.21
CA ALA A 82 -9.55 7.72 7.80
C ALA A 82 -9.09 8.93 6.99
N LEU A 83 -8.41 8.63 5.90
CA LEU A 83 -8.00 9.58 4.89
C LEU A 83 -8.86 9.35 3.65
N ARG A 84 -9.72 10.32 3.36
CA ARG A 84 -10.75 10.17 2.33
C ARG A 84 -10.82 11.38 1.41
N GLY A 85 -11.27 11.19 0.17
CA GLY A 85 -11.47 12.31 -0.74
C GLY A 85 -12.03 11.88 -2.08
N GLY A 86 -12.04 12.83 -3.02
CA GLY A 86 -12.70 12.69 -4.30
C GLY A 86 -14.08 13.34 -4.32
N THR A 87 -14.75 13.23 -5.46
CA THR A 87 -16.05 13.86 -5.72
C THR A 87 -17.23 13.14 -5.08
N TYR A 88 -17.07 11.87 -4.69
CA TYR A 88 -18.10 11.09 -3.98
C TYR A 88 -18.18 11.41 -2.48
N TYR A 89 -17.05 11.81 -1.87
CA TYR A 89 -16.86 11.72 -0.43
C TYR A 89 -17.81 12.61 0.39
N LEU A 90 -18.09 13.86 0.00
CA LEU A 90 -18.92 14.82 0.76
C LEU A 90 -19.34 16.01 -0.14
N PRO A 91 -20.26 16.91 0.29
CA PRO A 91 -20.80 17.98 -0.59
C PRO A 91 -19.77 19.00 -1.11
N VAL A 92 -18.54 18.99 -0.60
CA VAL A 92 -17.42 19.77 -1.12
C VAL A 92 -16.41 18.80 -1.74
N VAL A 93 -16.00 19.07 -2.97
CA VAL A 93 -14.97 18.29 -3.66
C VAL A 93 -13.63 18.49 -2.95
N VAL A 94 -13.14 17.42 -2.33
CA VAL A 94 -11.78 17.36 -1.76
C VAL A 94 -10.90 16.58 -2.71
N ALA A 95 -9.61 16.94 -2.82
CA ALA A 95 -8.65 16.16 -3.59
C ALA A 95 -8.66 14.69 -3.12
N THR A 96 -8.56 13.74 -4.04
CA THR A 96 -8.42 12.34 -3.66
C THR A 96 -7.06 12.12 -3.00
N PRO A 97 -6.99 11.44 -1.84
CA PRO A 97 -5.71 11.09 -1.23
C PRO A 97 -4.95 10.02 -2.02
N ALA A 98 -5.64 9.26 -2.87
CA ALA A 98 -5.03 8.23 -3.70
C ALA A 98 -4.23 8.85 -4.86
N VAL A 99 -2.91 8.72 -4.82
CA VAL A 99 -1.98 9.16 -5.88
C VAL A 99 -1.95 8.15 -7.03
N SER A 100 -1.99 6.86 -6.70
CA SER A 100 -2.05 5.76 -7.66
C SER A 100 -2.59 4.51 -7.01
N ALA A 101 -3.27 3.68 -7.79
CA ALA A 101 -3.68 2.35 -7.37
C ALA A 101 -3.59 1.40 -8.56
N SER A 102 -3.09 0.19 -8.32
CA SER A 102 -2.92 -0.82 -9.36
C SER A 102 -3.09 -2.21 -8.79
N ILE A 103 -3.56 -3.12 -9.64
CA ILE A 103 -3.61 -4.54 -9.34
C ILE A 103 -2.87 -5.33 -10.41
N THR A 104 -2.06 -6.29 -9.99
CA THR A 104 -1.38 -7.25 -10.85
C THR A 104 -2.01 -8.61 -10.63
N ILE A 105 -2.52 -9.24 -11.68
CA ILE A 105 -2.98 -10.63 -11.71
C ILE A 105 -2.30 -11.30 -12.90
N ASN A 106 -1.82 -12.53 -12.73
CA ASN A 106 -1.15 -13.28 -13.81
C ASN A 106 0.05 -12.53 -14.43
N GLY A 107 0.74 -11.67 -13.66
CA GLY A 107 1.88 -10.87 -14.14
C GLY A 107 1.50 -9.65 -14.98
N HIS A 108 0.21 -9.37 -15.17
CA HIS A 108 -0.30 -8.20 -15.88
C HIS A 108 -0.83 -7.17 -14.90
N THR A 109 -0.34 -5.93 -15.00
CA THR A 109 -0.72 -4.82 -14.11
C THR A 109 -1.74 -3.91 -14.77
N VAL A 110 -2.81 -3.60 -14.03
CA VAL A 110 -3.87 -2.70 -14.42
C VAL A 110 -4.00 -1.59 -13.39
N SER A 111 -4.04 -0.35 -13.86
CA SER A 111 -4.35 0.81 -13.00
C SER A 111 -5.85 0.87 -12.70
N ALA A 112 -6.19 1.08 -11.43
CA ALA A 112 -7.55 1.39 -11.00
C ALA A 112 -7.78 2.90 -11.07
N GLY A 113 -8.98 3.32 -11.49
CA GLY A 113 -9.36 4.73 -11.45
C GLY A 113 -9.54 5.20 -10.01
N ARG A 114 -9.26 6.48 -9.77
CA ARG A 114 -9.12 7.04 -8.41
C ARG A 114 -9.70 8.44 -8.25
N GLU A 115 -10.22 8.99 -9.34
CA GLU A 115 -10.65 10.39 -9.44
C GLU A 115 -11.96 10.65 -8.69
N TYR A 116 -12.75 9.59 -8.43
CA TYR A 116 -14.07 9.72 -7.84
C TYR A 116 -14.08 9.52 -6.34
N TYR A 117 -13.36 8.50 -5.87
CA TYR A 117 -13.25 8.19 -4.45
C TYR A 117 -11.89 7.58 -4.16
N GLY A 118 -11.30 7.97 -3.03
CA GLY A 118 -10.15 7.31 -2.42
C GLY A 118 -10.38 7.22 -0.92
N ASN A 119 -10.16 6.03 -0.35
CA ASN A 119 -10.26 5.75 1.08
C ASN A 119 -9.04 4.97 1.54
N TYR A 120 -8.49 5.40 2.66
CA TYR A 120 -7.53 4.63 3.44
C TYR A 120 -7.88 4.82 4.92
N GLU A 121 -8.31 3.74 5.57
CA GLU A 121 -8.81 3.81 6.93
C GLU A 121 -8.25 2.71 7.82
N HIS A 122 -8.04 3.10 9.07
CA HIS A 122 -7.69 2.24 10.19
C HIS A 122 -8.74 2.45 11.28
N GLN A 123 -9.32 1.37 11.76
CA GLN A 123 -10.17 1.33 12.93
C GLN A 123 -9.54 0.35 13.90
N ALA A 124 -9.29 0.74 15.15
CA ALA A 124 -8.69 -0.15 16.13
C ALA A 124 -9.07 0.22 17.57
N GLY A 125 -9.58 -0.71 18.38
CA GLY A 125 -9.92 -0.44 19.77
C GLY A 125 -10.83 -1.45 20.48
N PRO A 126 -10.93 -1.38 21.83
CA PRO A 126 -11.44 -2.45 22.71
C PRO A 126 -12.93 -2.81 22.56
N ASP A 127 -13.69 -2.04 21.78
CA ASP A 127 -15.13 -2.22 21.56
C ASP A 127 -15.50 -2.05 20.07
N VAL A 128 -14.50 -2.08 19.18
CA VAL A 128 -14.70 -1.98 17.74
C VAL A 128 -14.06 -3.18 17.06
N VAL A 129 -14.59 -3.53 15.88
CA VAL A 129 -13.89 -4.46 15.02
C VAL A 129 -12.68 -3.72 14.44
N ASP A 130 -11.49 -4.29 14.62
CA ASP A 130 -10.27 -3.73 14.06
C ASP A 130 -10.29 -3.90 12.54
N VAL A 131 -10.10 -2.80 11.80
CA VAL A 131 -10.19 -2.78 10.34
C VAL A 131 -9.04 -1.99 9.75
N ILE A 132 -8.42 -2.53 8.71
CA ILE A 132 -7.65 -1.73 7.74
C ILE A 132 -8.33 -1.88 6.39
N ALA A 133 -8.70 -0.78 5.75
CA ALA A 133 -9.30 -0.84 4.41
C ALA A 133 -8.69 0.20 3.47
N THR A 134 -8.55 -0.20 2.21
CA THR A 134 -8.12 0.64 1.10
C THR A 134 -9.10 0.53 -0.04
N GLU A 135 -9.51 1.67 -0.59
CA GLU A 135 -10.44 1.72 -1.71
C GLU A 135 -10.08 2.85 -2.66
N VAL A 136 -10.20 2.57 -3.95
CA VAL A 136 -10.29 3.61 -4.97
C VAL A 136 -11.44 3.33 -5.92
N GLN A 137 -12.03 4.41 -6.43
CA GLN A 137 -13.07 4.33 -7.45
C GLN A 137 -12.83 5.34 -8.57
N SER A 138 -13.10 4.92 -9.81
CA SER A 138 -13.18 5.82 -10.96
C SER A 138 -14.49 6.61 -10.96
N LYS A 139 -14.55 7.68 -11.76
CA LYS A 139 -15.82 8.37 -11.97
C LYS A 139 -16.72 7.47 -12.81
N PRO A 140 -18.00 7.28 -12.44
CA PRO A 140 -18.96 6.60 -13.30
C PRO A 140 -18.99 7.25 -14.68
N SER A 141 -19.13 6.44 -15.73
CA SER A 141 -19.29 7.00 -17.07
C SER A 141 -20.68 7.65 -17.21
N ASP A 142 -20.78 8.73 -17.99
CA ASP A 142 -22.08 9.37 -18.25
C ASP A 142 -23.03 8.42 -19.00
N ALA A 143 -22.48 7.46 -19.74
CA ALA A 143 -23.22 6.45 -20.49
C ALA A 143 -23.79 5.33 -19.59
N ASN A 144 -23.11 5.00 -18.48
CA ASN A 144 -23.61 4.09 -17.46
C ASN A 144 -23.22 4.58 -16.05
N PRO A 145 -24.13 5.29 -15.36
CA PRO A 145 -23.87 5.84 -14.03
C PRO A 145 -23.59 4.80 -12.94
N GLY A 146 -23.83 3.51 -13.21
CA GLY A 146 -23.50 2.40 -12.30
C GLY A 146 -22.18 1.69 -12.60
N ALA A 147 -21.48 2.08 -13.68
CA ALA A 147 -20.22 1.46 -14.08
C ALA A 147 -19.04 2.25 -13.51
N THR A 148 -18.53 1.77 -12.39
CA THR A 148 -17.39 2.33 -11.69
C THR A 148 -16.27 1.31 -11.61
N ASP A 149 -15.07 1.68 -12.03
CA ASP A 149 -13.89 0.85 -11.76
C ASP A 149 -13.60 0.94 -10.27
N ILE A 150 -13.44 -0.20 -9.61
CA ILE A 150 -13.20 -0.28 -8.16
C ILE A 150 -12.02 -1.21 -7.90
N LEU A 151 -11.16 -0.81 -6.97
CA LEU A 151 -10.20 -1.70 -6.33
C LEU A 151 -10.32 -1.52 -4.82
N PHE A 152 -10.70 -2.58 -4.14
CA PHE A 152 -10.98 -2.61 -2.71
C PHE A 152 -10.27 -3.80 -2.05
N ASN A 153 -9.65 -3.55 -0.91
CA ASN A 153 -9.12 -4.57 -0.02
C ASN A 153 -9.37 -4.16 1.43
N ARG A 154 -9.63 -5.15 2.28
CA ARG A 154 -9.86 -4.97 3.70
C ARG A 154 -9.31 -6.15 4.49
N LEU A 155 -8.79 -5.80 5.67
CA LEU A 155 -8.46 -6.69 6.77
C LEU A 155 -9.42 -6.37 7.91
N ILE A 156 -9.99 -7.41 8.50
CA ILE A 156 -10.76 -7.40 9.73
C ILE A 156 -9.99 -8.27 10.74
N ASP A 157 -9.51 -7.68 11.82
CA ASP A 157 -8.90 -8.40 12.94
C ASP A 157 -9.86 -8.40 14.13
N TYR A 158 -9.95 -9.53 14.83
CA TYR A 158 -10.82 -9.72 16.00
C TYR A 158 -10.02 -9.80 17.32
N LEU A 159 -8.69 -9.61 17.26
CA LEU A 159 -7.78 -9.75 18.39
C LEU A 159 -7.23 -8.41 18.91
N ASP A 160 -7.81 -7.28 18.49
CA ASP A 160 -7.47 -5.91 18.91
C ASP A 160 -5.97 -5.56 18.77
N ALA A 161 -5.37 -5.93 17.63
CA ALA A 161 -3.93 -5.84 17.40
C ALA A 161 -3.53 -4.88 16.26
N LEU A 162 -4.47 -4.23 15.58
CA LEU A 162 -4.13 -3.39 14.43
C LEU A 162 -3.60 -2.01 14.85
N PRO A 163 -2.61 -1.46 14.13
CA PRO A 163 -2.13 -0.11 14.39
C PRO A 163 -3.20 0.91 14.03
N LEU A 164 -3.35 1.94 14.87
CA LEU A 164 -4.24 3.06 14.56
C LEU A 164 -3.63 4.07 13.58
N SER A 165 -2.29 4.12 13.47
CA SER A 165 -1.57 5.08 12.62
C SER A 165 -1.66 4.68 11.15
N LEU A 166 -2.05 5.64 10.29
CA LEU A 166 -2.04 5.47 8.84
C LEU A 166 -0.63 5.43 8.24
N THR A 167 0.37 5.97 8.92
CA THR A 167 1.73 6.18 8.38
C THR A 167 2.79 5.25 8.95
N ASP A 168 2.50 4.60 10.06
CA ASP A 168 3.48 3.74 10.72
C ASP A 168 3.69 2.47 9.88
N PRO A 169 4.95 2.03 9.68
CA PRO A 169 5.21 0.76 9.02
C PRO A 169 4.48 -0.38 9.72
N PHE A 170 3.81 -1.22 8.93
CA PHE A 170 3.05 -2.36 9.43
C PHE A 170 3.07 -3.50 8.42
N GLU A 171 3.10 -4.74 8.90
CA GLU A 171 2.93 -5.91 8.06
C GLU A 171 2.27 -7.03 8.86
N GLN A 172 1.37 -7.78 8.21
CA GLN A 172 0.64 -8.86 8.85
C GLN A 172 0.23 -9.91 7.82
N ALA A 173 0.37 -11.18 8.22
CA ALA A 173 -0.29 -12.29 7.53
C ALA A 173 -1.78 -12.24 7.82
N ILE A 174 -2.58 -12.45 6.77
CA ILE A 174 -4.04 -12.42 6.84
C ILE A 174 -4.54 -13.85 6.72
N THR A 175 -5.41 -14.27 7.64
CA THR A 175 -6.10 -15.55 7.50
C THR A 175 -7.34 -15.40 6.62
N ALA A 176 -7.80 -16.51 6.04
CA ALA A 176 -8.94 -16.50 5.10
C ALA A 176 -10.25 -15.95 5.68
N SER A 177 -10.40 -15.89 7.01
CA SER A 177 -11.58 -15.31 7.67
C SER A 177 -11.47 -13.80 7.95
N GLU A 178 -10.29 -13.22 7.77
CA GLU A 178 -9.96 -11.85 8.16
C GLU A 178 -9.85 -10.93 6.94
N GLY A 179 -9.57 -11.47 5.76
CA GLY A 179 -9.36 -10.68 4.54
C GLY A 179 -10.50 -10.80 3.54
N ASP A 180 -10.91 -9.66 2.97
CA ASP A 180 -11.72 -9.64 1.76
C ASP A 180 -11.32 -8.51 0.81
N GLY A 181 -11.70 -8.62 -0.45
CA GLY A 181 -11.44 -7.60 -1.44
C GLY A 181 -12.13 -7.90 -2.76
N TYR A 182 -12.18 -6.91 -3.62
CA TYR A 182 -12.66 -7.08 -4.98
C TYR A 182 -12.03 -6.07 -5.93
N PHE A 183 -12.00 -6.46 -7.19
CA PHE A 183 -11.66 -5.60 -8.31
C PHE A 183 -12.79 -5.64 -9.33
N GLN A 184 -13.07 -4.48 -9.92
CA GLN A 184 -13.99 -4.36 -11.04
C GLN A 184 -13.46 -3.32 -12.02
N LYS A 185 -13.52 -3.65 -13.30
CA LYS A 185 -13.20 -2.74 -14.40
C LYS A 185 -14.20 -2.87 -15.52
N PHE A 186 -14.69 -1.73 -15.99
CA PHE A 186 -15.62 -1.65 -17.11
C PHE A 186 -14.93 -1.14 -18.38
N THR A 187 -15.58 -1.34 -19.52
CA THR A 187 -15.27 -0.58 -20.74
C THR A 187 -15.54 0.91 -20.53
N GLU A 188 -14.99 1.78 -21.39
CA GLU A 188 -15.30 3.22 -21.39
C GLU A 188 -16.81 3.49 -21.57
N ALA A 189 -17.51 2.64 -22.34
CA ALA A 189 -18.96 2.71 -22.51
C ALA A 189 -19.73 2.29 -21.25
N GLY A 190 -19.05 1.72 -20.25
CA GLY A 190 -19.62 1.23 -19.01
C GLY A 190 -20.48 -0.02 -19.16
N ASP A 191 -20.36 -0.78 -20.26
CA ASP A 191 -21.22 -1.95 -20.46
C ASP A 191 -20.90 -3.07 -19.44
N PRO A 192 -21.83 -3.43 -18.53
CA PRO A 192 -21.59 -4.46 -17.52
C PRO A 192 -21.45 -5.87 -18.12
N ALA A 193 -21.90 -6.07 -19.36
CA ALA A 193 -21.70 -7.32 -20.07
C ALA A 193 -20.22 -7.59 -20.38
N PHE A 194 -19.39 -6.54 -20.36
CA PHE A 194 -17.96 -6.51 -20.65
C PHE A 194 -17.16 -5.92 -19.46
N ALA A 195 -17.40 -6.42 -18.25
CA ALA A 195 -16.56 -6.08 -17.10
C ALA A 195 -15.56 -7.21 -16.80
N SER A 196 -14.31 -6.84 -16.52
CA SER A 196 -13.37 -7.72 -15.82
C SER A 196 -13.56 -7.53 -14.32
N TRP A 197 -13.61 -8.62 -13.57
CA TRP A 197 -13.83 -8.58 -12.12
C TRP A 197 -13.07 -9.70 -11.43
N ALA A 198 -12.74 -9.47 -10.16
CA ALA A 198 -12.09 -10.46 -9.31
C ALA A 198 -12.61 -10.32 -7.88
N ASN A 199 -12.92 -11.43 -7.24
CA ASN A 199 -12.92 -11.51 -5.79
C ASN A 199 -11.46 -11.73 -5.35
N LEU A 200 -11.03 -10.97 -4.35
CA LEU A 200 -9.68 -11.01 -3.83
C LEU A 200 -9.73 -11.62 -2.43
N GLU A 201 -8.86 -12.58 -2.18
CA GLU A 201 -8.65 -13.23 -0.89
C GLU A 201 -7.24 -12.83 -0.41
N PRO A 202 -7.10 -11.72 0.34
CA PRO A 202 -5.82 -11.27 0.85
C PRO A 202 -5.22 -12.28 1.82
N THR A 203 -3.93 -12.55 1.69
CA THR A 203 -3.15 -13.38 2.62
C THR A 203 -2.05 -12.58 3.31
N TRP A 204 -1.77 -11.36 2.85
CA TRP A 204 -0.75 -10.49 3.43
C TRP A 204 -1.05 -9.01 3.13
N ILE A 205 -0.76 -8.16 4.10
CA ILE A 205 -0.73 -6.70 3.96
C ILE A 205 0.63 -6.15 4.41
N SER A 206 1.11 -5.12 3.72
CA SER A 206 2.24 -4.30 4.14
C SER A 206 1.93 -2.82 3.91
N ILE A 207 2.28 -2.00 4.89
CA ILE A 207 2.16 -0.55 4.91
C ILE A 207 3.57 0.01 5.11
N ALA A 208 4.00 0.91 4.24
CA ALA A 208 5.30 1.54 4.35
C ALA A 208 5.24 3.03 3.97
N PRO A 209 5.92 3.91 4.71
CA PRO A 209 6.14 5.28 4.28
C PRO A 209 7.02 5.32 3.02
N VAL A 210 6.71 6.23 2.12
CA VAL A 210 7.56 6.57 0.98
C VAL A 210 8.69 7.46 1.47
N ILE A 211 9.90 6.92 1.46
CA ILE A 211 11.10 7.67 1.81
C ILE A 211 11.68 8.27 0.52
N ASP A 212 11.63 9.60 0.38
CA ASP A 212 12.21 10.34 -0.74
C ASP A 212 13.23 11.39 -0.24
N PRO A 213 14.52 11.33 -0.64
CA PRO A 213 15.12 10.29 -1.47
C PRO A 213 15.12 8.94 -0.74
N PRO A 214 15.15 7.81 -1.46
CA PRO A 214 15.30 6.51 -0.83
C PRO A 214 16.51 6.56 0.12
N PRO A 215 16.47 5.84 1.26
CA PRO A 215 17.58 5.81 2.19
C PRO A 215 18.85 5.57 1.37
N PRO A 216 19.95 6.32 1.60
CA PRO A 216 21.18 6.08 0.88
C PRO A 216 21.46 4.58 0.97
N GLY A 217 21.40 3.92 -0.19
CA GLY A 217 21.47 2.46 -0.25
C GLY A 217 22.69 2.04 0.57
N VAL A 218 22.51 1.03 1.43
CA VAL A 218 23.66 0.44 2.14
C VAL A 218 24.74 0.25 1.08
N PRO A 219 25.92 0.89 1.21
CA PRO A 219 26.92 0.83 0.18
C PRO A 219 27.14 -0.63 -0.15
N GLU A 220 27.01 -0.99 -1.43
CA GLU A 220 27.14 -2.39 -1.82
C GLU A 220 28.41 -2.97 -1.21
N PRO A 221 28.45 -4.26 -0.85
CA PRO A 221 29.63 -4.87 -0.26
C PRO A 221 30.92 -4.58 -1.05
N SER A 222 30.80 -4.37 -2.37
CA SER A 222 31.85 -3.91 -3.28
C SER A 222 32.38 -2.52 -2.94
N VAL A 223 31.52 -1.55 -2.64
CA VAL A 223 31.88 -0.17 -2.25
C VAL A 223 32.59 -0.18 -0.90
N LEU A 224 32.11 -0.98 0.06
CA LEU A 224 32.77 -1.16 1.36
C LEU A 224 34.15 -1.82 1.20
N ALA A 225 34.25 -2.84 0.34
CA ALA A 225 35.53 -3.48 0.03
C ALA A 225 36.52 -2.50 -0.62
N LEU A 226 36.05 -1.63 -1.51
CA LEU A 226 36.88 -0.62 -2.17
C LEU A 226 37.42 0.42 -1.17
N VAL A 227 36.58 0.89 -0.26
CA VAL A 227 36.97 1.82 0.81
C VAL A 227 37.97 1.14 1.76
N ALA A 228 37.74 -0.11 2.14
CA ALA A 228 38.66 -0.88 2.97
C ALA A 228 40.03 -1.07 2.29
N LEU A 229 40.06 -1.40 1.00
CA LEU A 229 41.29 -1.54 0.22
C LEU A 229 42.01 -0.19 0.05
N GLY A 230 41.28 0.90 -0.16
CA GLY A 230 41.84 2.25 -0.23
C GLY A 230 42.53 2.65 1.08
N LEU A 231 41.90 2.38 2.22
CA LEU A 231 42.47 2.65 3.53
C LEU A 231 43.70 1.77 3.82
N LEU A 232 43.68 0.51 3.42
CA LEU A 232 44.84 -0.40 3.49
C LEU A 232 46.02 0.11 2.64
N GLY A 233 45.76 0.62 1.43
CA GLY A 233 46.79 1.20 0.57
C GLY A 233 47.45 2.44 1.17
N VAL A 234 46.66 3.33 1.80
CA VAL A 234 47.19 4.54 2.47
C VAL A 234 47.97 4.17 3.74
N ALA A 235 47.54 3.15 4.48
CA ALA A 235 48.25 2.68 5.67
C ALA A 235 49.62 2.04 5.33
N LEU A 236 49.70 1.32 4.19
CA LEU A 236 50.93 0.67 3.74
C LEU A 236 51.95 1.66 3.17
N THR A 237 51.50 2.72 2.51
CA THR A 237 52.40 3.77 1.96
C THR A 237 53.03 4.65 3.02
N ARG A 238 52.38 4.82 4.19
CA ARG A 238 52.93 5.57 5.34
C ARG A 238 54.06 4.88 6.10
N ARG A 239 54.36 3.60 5.83
CA ARG A 239 55.41 2.84 6.54
C ARG A 239 56.79 2.89 5.87
N HIS A 240 56.91 3.54 4.70
CA HIS A 240 58.14 3.60 3.91
C HIS A 240 58.75 5.01 3.77
N THR A 241 58.32 5.96 4.60
CA THR A 241 58.96 7.28 4.78
C THR A 241 59.34 7.46 6.23
#